data_AF-A0A951TAA0-F1
#
_entry.id   AF-A0A951TAA0-F1
#
_cell.length_a   1.000
_cell.length_b   1.000
_cell.length_c   1.000
_cell.angle_alpha   90.00
_cell.angle_beta   90.00
_cell.angle_gamma   90.00
#
_symmetry.space_group_name_H-M   'P 1'
#
loop_
_entity.id
_entity.type
_entity.pdbx_description
1 polymer ?
#
loop_
_entity_poly.entity_id
_entity_poly.type
_entity_poly.pdbx_seq_one_letter_code
_entity_poly.pdbx_strand_id
1 'polypeptide(L)'
;MIFDGYAVIPEYLSDTEVIWCPSWRQAGTIARYDEEKGNSDGKVQPHEISKEPFNYTGWVILEDINILGPLHNGTGTDDTGRYAQGQFAQTPWGELQARNIATNGAASDEDFKTSVHAGQGFMPGGGDTLYRLRRGVERFLITDINNPGASAQASSVIPVMWDHVSTFAKDFTHVPGGANVLYMDGHVEFLRYPATRFPVTPESAKTFGRYNRGFK
;
A
#
# COMPACT_ATOMS: atom_id res chain seq x y z
N MET A 1 -5.62 0.91 -1.68
CA MET A 1 -6.05 -0.49 -1.66
C MET A 1 -6.06 -0.95 -0.22
N ILE A 2 -6.96 -1.88 0.08
CA ILE A 2 -6.92 -2.76 1.25
C ILE A 2 -6.94 -4.20 0.69
N PHE A 3 -6.73 -5.21 1.51
CA PHE A 3 -6.88 -6.61 1.10
C PHE A 3 -8.33 -6.90 0.65
N ASP A 4 -8.53 -7.95 -0.14
CA ASP A 4 -9.86 -8.37 -0.58
C ASP A 4 -10.71 -8.83 0.63
N GLY A 5 -11.86 -8.18 0.83
CA GLY A 5 -12.77 -8.50 1.92
C GLY A 5 -13.37 -9.88 1.78
N TYR A 6 -13.61 -10.37 0.55
CA TYR A 6 -14.14 -11.73 0.33
C TYR A 6 -13.12 -12.81 0.72
N ALA A 7 -11.84 -12.48 0.71
CA ALA A 7 -10.77 -13.40 1.10
C ALA A 7 -10.59 -13.51 2.62
N VAL A 8 -11.05 -12.52 3.39
CA VAL A 8 -10.79 -12.46 4.84
C VAL A 8 -12.04 -12.47 5.72
N ILE A 9 -13.18 -11.96 5.25
CA ILE A 9 -14.44 -11.95 6.02
C ILE A 9 -15.29 -13.17 5.64
N PRO A 10 -15.86 -13.91 6.61
CA PRO A 10 -15.75 -13.69 8.06
C PRO A 10 -14.62 -14.46 8.76
N GLU A 11 -13.97 -15.43 8.10
CA GLU A 11 -13.16 -16.45 8.79
C GLU A 11 -11.87 -15.91 9.41
N TYR A 12 -11.22 -14.94 8.75
CA TYR A 12 -9.93 -14.38 9.18
C TYR A 12 -10.07 -12.96 9.76
N LEU A 13 -11.16 -12.27 9.43
CA LEU A 13 -11.54 -10.97 9.95
C LEU A 13 -12.99 -11.03 10.44
N SER A 14 -13.17 -11.55 11.65
CA SER A 14 -14.50 -11.70 12.28
C SER A 14 -15.02 -10.41 12.91
N ASP A 15 -14.14 -9.43 13.14
CA ASP A 15 -14.44 -8.13 13.71
C ASP A 15 -13.81 -7.04 12.83
N THR A 16 -14.65 -6.22 12.18
CA THR A 16 -14.19 -5.18 11.27
C THR A 16 -13.58 -4.00 12.01
N GLU A 17 -13.83 -3.82 13.31
CA GLU A 17 -13.18 -2.75 14.09
C GLU A 17 -11.67 -2.97 14.23
N VAL A 18 -11.17 -4.20 14.00
CA VAL A 18 -9.73 -4.50 13.95
C VAL A 18 -9.02 -3.74 12.81
N ILE A 19 -9.74 -3.46 11.72
CA ILE A 19 -9.21 -2.73 10.55
C ILE A 19 -9.55 -1.24 10.62
N TRP A 20 -9.94 -0.76 11.79
CA TRP A 20 -10.18 0.63 12.08
C TRP A 20 -9.13 1.17 13.03
N CYS A 21 -8.65 2.39 12.76
CA CYS A 21 -7.76 3.06 13.69
C CYS A 21 -8.60 3.87 14.68
N PRO A 22 -8.49 3.63 15.99
CA PRO A 22 -9.23 4.41 17.01
C PRO A 22 -8.87 5.90 17.02
N SER A 23 -7.68 6.27 16.51
CA SER A 23 -7.25 7.67 16.39
C SER A 23 -7.87 8.38 15.17
N TRP A 24 -8.53 7.65 14.28
CA TRP A 24 -9.17 8.22 13.10
C TRP A 24 -10.44 8.97 13.51
N ARG A 25 -10.58 10.23 13.07
CA ARG A 25 -11.60 11.16 13.55
C ARG A 25 -13.02 10.92 12.96
N GLN A 26 -13.33 9.72 12.49
CA GLN A 26 -14.66 9.34 11.98
C GLN A 26 -15.34 8.33 12.91
N ALA A 27 -16.65 8.15 12.72
CA ALA A 27 -17.56 7.50 13.67
C ALA A 27 -17.46 5.95 13.77
N GLY A 28 -16.45 5.30 13.17
CA GLY A 28 -16.26 3.85 13.20
C GLY A 28 -16.48 3.16 11.85
N THR A 29 -16.41 1.83 11.84
CA THR A 29 -16.50 1.07 10.58
C THR A 29 -17.89 1.05 9.96
N ILE A 30 -18.95 0.95 10.77
CA ILE A 30 -20.34 1.00 10.29
C ILE A 30 -20.60 2.32 9.56
N ALA A 31 -20.32 3.45 10.21
CA ALA A 31 -20.51 4.76 9.61
C ALA A 31 -19.74 4.91 8.28
N ARG A 32 -18.49 4.43 8.22
CA ARG A 32 -17.62 4.64 7.05
C ARG A 32 -17.85 3.67 5.91
N TYR A 33 -17.98 2.38 6.20
CA TYR A 33 -18.04 1.33 5.18
C TYR A 33 -19.49 0.99 4.80
N ASP A 34 -20.41 0.95 5.76
CA ASP A 34 -21.81 0.59 5.52
C ASP A 34 -22.69 1.83 5.24
N GLU A 35 -22.72 2.82 6.13
CA GLU A 35 -23.63 3.97 5.98
C GLU A 35 -23.19 4.96 4.88
N GLU A 36 -21.91 5.37 4.87
CA GLU A 36 -21.42 6.37 3.90
C GLU A 36 -21.14 5.80 2.51
N LYS A 37 -20.73 4.52 2.42
CA LYS A 37 -20.22 3.90 1.19
C LYS A 37 -20.92 2.61 0.79
N GLY A 38 -21.66 2.01 1.71
CA GLY A 38 -22.27 0.69 1.57
C GLY A 38 -23.77 0.78 1.33
N ASN A 39 -24.48 -0.23 1.81
CA ASN A 39 -25.91 -0.39 1.58
C ASN A 39 -26.78 0.09 2.76
N SER A 40 -26.16 0.51 3.87
CA SER A 40 -26.81 0.96 5.11
C SER A 40 -27.69 -0.09 5.78
N ASP A 41 -27.29 -1.36 5.77
CA ASP A 41 -28.02 -2.48 6.39
C ASP A 41 -27.61 -2.76 7.85
N GLY A 42 -26.66 -1.99 8.38
CA GLY A 42 -26.15 -2.08 9.74
C GLY A 42 -25.03 -3.10 9.92
N LYS A 43 -24.43 -3.60 8.84
CA LYS A 43 -23.30 -4.53 8.87
C LYS A 43 -22.29 -4.20 7.79
N VAL A 44 -21.00 -4.24 8.15
CA VAL A 44 -19.93 -4.14 7.15
C VAL A 44 -19.83 -5.45 6.36
N GLN A 45 -20.03 -5.38 5.05
CA GLN A 45 -19.96 -6.50 4.13
C GLN A 45 -18.58 -6.57 3.43
N PRO A 46 -18.16 -7.75 2.91
CA PRO A 46 -16.87 -7.93 2.25
C PRO A 46 -16.54 -6.94 1.13
N HIS A 47 -17.53 -6.48 0.37
CA HIS A 47 -17.31 -5.53 -0.74
C HIS A 47 -17.34 -4.05 -0.32
N GLU A 48 -17.65 -3.77 0.95
CA GLU A 48 -17.76 -2.41 1.48
C GLU A 48 -16.46 -1.92 2.12
N ILE A 49 -15.58 -2.86 2.52
CA ILE A 49 -14.28 -2.48 3.06
C ILE A 49 -13.48 -1.75 2.00
N SER A 50 -12.84 -0.67 2.44
CA SER A 50 -11.99 0.14 1.58
C SER A 50 -10.73 0.51 2.34
N LYS A 51 -9.73 1.00 1.60
CA LYS A 51 -8.43 1.44 2.12
C LYS A 51 -8.51 2.16 3.48
N GLU A 52 -9.26 3.25 3.60
CA GLU A 52 -9.12 4.11 4.78
C GLU A 52 -9.59 3.38 6.04
N PRO A 53 -8.83 3.39 7.15
CA PRO A 53 -7.68 4.27 7.44
C PRO A 53 -6.30 3.66 7.11
N PHE A 54 -6.22 2.41 6.63
CA PHE A 54 -4.96 1.70 6.42
C PHE A 54 -4.63 1.43 4.94
N ASN A 55 -3.38 1.60 4.57
CA ASN A 55 -2.87 1.15 3.29
C ASN A 55 -2.42 -0.29 3.39
N TYR A 56 -2.95 -1.14 2.51
CA TYR A 56 -2.36 -2.43 2.16
C TYR A 56 -2.35 -2.55 0.65
N THR A 57 -1.15 -2.66 0.07
CA THR A 57 -1.00 -2.80 -1.39
C THR A 57 -0.99 -4.24 -1.81
N GLY A 58 -0.41 -5.12 -0.99
CA GLY A 58 -0.20 -6.52 -1.35
C GLY A 58 1.12 -6.79 -2.08
N TRP A 59 1.95 -5.79 -2.36
CA TRP A 59 3.25 -6.00 -2.98
C TRP A 59 4.39 -5.57 -2.07
N VAL A 60 5.54 -6.22 -2.22
CA VAL A 60 6.80 -5.79 -1.60
C VAL A 60 7.17 -4.44 -2.22
N ILE A 61 7.12 -3.38 -1.43
CA ILE A 61 7.54 -2.03 -1.82
C ILE A 61 8.48 -1.54 -0.73
N LEU A 62 9.71 -1.21 -1.12
CA LEU A 62 10.74 -0.72 -0.20
C LEU A 62 11.01 0.78 -0.40
N GLU A 63 10.75 1.28 -1.60
CA GLU A 63 11.00 2.67 -2.00
C GLU A 63 9.89 3.16 -2.95
N ASP A 64 9.58 4.46 -2.88
CA ASP A 64 8.55 5.06 -3.74
C ASP A 64 8.88 4.92 -5.24
N ILE A 65 10.16 4.83 -5.62
CA ILE A 65 10.57 4.60 -7.01
C ILE A 65 10.12 3.22 -7.54
N ASN A 66 9.93 2.21 -6.68
CA ASN A 66 9.46 0.88 -7.11
C ASN A 66 8.08 0.97 -7.79
N ILE A 67 7.28 1.98 -7.46
CA ILE A 67 5.92 2.17 -7.99
C ILE A 67 5.79 3.42 -8.85
N LEU A 68 6.59 4.46 -8.59
CA LEU A 68 6.57 5.72 -9.36
C LEU A 68 7.47 5.70 -10.59
N GLY A 69 8.55 4.90 -10.61
CA GLY A 69 9.50 4.88 -11.72
C GLY A 69 9.93 6.31 -12.15
N PRO A 70 9.77 6.71 -13.43
CA PRO A 70 10.10 8.05 -13.92
C PRO A 70 9.39 9.22 -13.21
N LEU A 71 8.25 8.96 -12.54
CA LEU A 71 7.49 9.97 -11.81
C LEU A 71 8.09 10.29 -10.43
N HIS A 72 9.04 9.49 -9.95
CA HIS A 72 9.68 9.71 -8.66
C HIS A 72 10.37 11.09 -8.60
N ASN A 73 10.16 11.83 -7.51
CA ASN A 73 10.56 13.24 -7.34
C ASN A 73 9.85 14.23 -8.28
N GLY A 74 8.75 13.82 -8.90
CA GLY A 74 7.91 14.68 -9.72
C GLY A 74 7.04 15.65 -8.93
N THR A 75 6.24 16.40 -9.68
CA THR A 75 5.24 17.32 -9.15
C THR A 75 3.84 16.74 -9.38
N GLY A 76 3.07 16.62 -8.30
CA GLY A 76 1.66 16.26 -8.39
C GLY A 76 0.84 17.37 -9.02
N THR A 77 -0.04 17.03 -9.96
CA THR A 77 -0.83 18.01 -10.72
C THR A 77 -2.30 18.07 -10.30
N ASP A 78 -2.72 17.34 -9.27
CA ASP A 78 -4.09 17.46 -8.77
C ASP A 78 -4.28 18.69 -7.86
N ASP A 79 -5.53 18.96 -7.49
CA ASP A 79 -5.95 20.09 -6.65
C ASP A 79 -5.35 20.08 -5.23
N THR A 80 -4.72 18.98 -4.84
CA THR A 80 -4.12 18.74 -3.52
C THR A 80 -2.59 18.60 -3.55
N GLY A 81 -1.98 18.82 -4.73
CA GLY A 81 -0.55 18.62 -4.95
C GLY A 81 -0.11 17.15 -5.03
N ARG A 82 -1.06 16.22 -5.18
CA ARG A 82 -0.83 14.78 -5.34
C ARG A 82 -0.75 14.40 -6.81
N TYR A 83 -0.22 13.20 -7.08
CA TYR A 83 -0.14 12.69 -8.44
C TYR A 83 -1.55 12.36 -8.98
N ALA A 84 -1.92 12.99 -10.10
CA ALA A 84 -3.16 12.70 -10.80
C ALA A 84 -3.07 11.33 -11.50
N GLN A 85 -4.21 10.65 -11.69
CA GLN A 85 -4.26 9.31 -12.29
C GLN A 85 -3.51 9.22 -13.63
N GLY A 86 -3.62 10.24 -14.48
CA GLY A 86 -2.94 10.27 -15.77
C GLY A 86 -1.41 10.31 -15.68
N GLN A 87 -0.84 10.81 -14.57
CA GLN A 87 0.62 10.87 -14.38
C GLN A 87 1.24 9.48 -14.18
N PHE A 88 0.45 8.49 -13.74
CA PHE A 88 0.94 7.14 -13.51
C PHE A 88 1.14 6.34 -14.80
N ALA A 89 0.70 6.82 -15.96
CA ALA A 89 0.67 6.04 -17.21
C ALA A 89 2.02 5.41 -17.63
N GLN A 90 3.14 6.04 -17.26
CA GLN A 90 4.49 5.56 -17.57
C GLN A 90 5.25 5.06 -16.33
N THR A 91 4.52 4.61 -15.32
CA THR A 91 5.07 4.12 -14.05
C THR A 91 4.81 2.62 -13.91
N PRO A 92 5.60 1.88 -13.11
CA PRO A 92 5.32 0.48 -12.81
C PRO A 92 3.89 0.27 -12.32
N TRP A 93 3.38 1.21 -11.52
CA TRP A 93 2.03 1.10 -10.99
C TRP A 93 0.94 1.34 -12.05
N GLY A 94 1.17 2.24 -13.00
CA GLY A 94 0.26 2.44 -14.13
C GLY A 94 0.21 1.25 -15.06
N GLU A 95 1.35 0.59 -15.33
CA GLU A 95 1.34 -0.68 -16.08
C GLU A 95 0.58 -1.77 -15.32
N LEU A 96 0.82 -1.89 -14.01
CA LEU A 96 0.09 -2.86 -13.19
C LEU A 96 -1.41 -2.57 -13.18
N GLN A 97 -1.82 -1.30 -13.06
CA GLN A 97 -3.23 -0.88 -13.15
C GLN A 97 -3.85 -1.32 -14.48
N ALA A 98 -3.17 -1.05 -15.60
CA ALA A 98 -3.65 -1.43 -16.92
C ALA A 98 -3.80 -2.96 -17.05
N ARG A 99 -2.85 -3.74 -16.52
CA ARG A 99 -2.93 -5.20 -16.48
C ARG A 99 -4.07 -5.68 -15.58
N ASN A 100 -4.27 -5.03 -14.44
CA ASN A 100 -5.36 -5.34 -13.50
C ASN A 100 -6.73 -5.17 -14.17
N ILE A 101 -6.92 -4.07 -14.92
CA ILE A 101 -8.13 -3.82 -15.70
C ILE A 101 -8.31 -4.90 -16.78
N ALA A 102 -7.26 -5.19 -17.56
CA ALA A 102 -7.32 -6.18 -18.63
C ALA A 102 -7.61 -7.61 -18.15
N THR A 103 -7.23 -7.93 -16.91
CA THR A 103 -7.42 -9.24 -16.28
C THR A 103 -8.60 -9.29 -15.32
N ASN A 104 -9.39 -8.19 -15.22
CA ASN A 104 -10.47 -8.03 -14.26
C ASN A 104 -10.07 -8.40 -12.82
N GLY A 105 -8.92 -7.92 -12.36
CA GLY A 105 -8.44 -8.13 -10.99
C GLY A 105 -7.39 -9.23 -10.84
N ALA A 106 -7.35 -10.23 -11.72
CA ALA A 106 -6.49 -11.40 -11.49
C ALA A 106 -4.98 -11.07 -11.42
N ALA A 107 -4.52 -9.98 -12.03
CA ALA A 107 -3.14 -9.52 -11.87
C ALA A 107 -2.78 -9.09 -10.43
N SER A 108 -3.77 -8.84 -9.56
CA SER A 108 -3.58 -8.55 -8.14
C SER A 108 -3.04 -9.76 -7.36
N ASP A 109 -3.16 -10.97 -7.91
CA ASP A 109 -2.77 -12.22 -7.24
C ASP A 109 -1.37 -12.72 -7.65
N GLU A 110 -0.70 -12.01 -8.55
CA GLU A 110 0.55 -12.45 -9.16
C GLU A 110 1.71 -11.50 -8.84
N ASP A 111 2.94 -12.02 -8.99
CA ASP A 111 4.10 -11.16 -9.16
C ASP A 111 3.97 -10.37 -10.46
N PHE A 112 4.37 -9.10 -10.43
CA PHE A 112 4.26 -8.23 -11.58
C PHE A 112 5.63 -7.85 -12.12
N LYS A 113 5.92 -8.27 -13.35
CA LYS A 113 7.10 -7.80 -14.08
C LYS A 113 6.75 -6.53 -14.86
N THR A 114 7.37 -5.42 -14.51
CA THR A 114 7.20 -4.15 -15.22
C THR A 114 8.18 -4.04 -16.38
N SER A 115 7.78 -3.34 -17.45
CA SER A 115 8.71 -2.94 -18.51
C SER A 115 9.39 -1.60 -18.21
N VAL A 116 8.83 -0.82 -17.28
CA VAL A 116 9.42 0.45 -16.84
C VAL A 116 10.74 0.21 -16.14
N HIS A 117 11.79 0.89 -16.61
CA HIS A 117 13.15 0.75 -16.11
C HIS A 117 13.70 -0.68 -16.14
N ALA A 118 13.25 -1.48 -17.10
CA ALA A 118 13.72 -2.85 -17.25
C ALA A 118 15.25 -2.92 -17.31
N GLY A 119 15.84 -3.81 -16.50
CA GLY A 119 17.28 -4.00 -16.37
C GLY A 119 18.01 -2.96 -15.51
N GLN A 120 17.31 -1.98 -14.92
CA GLN A 120 17.94 -0.96 -14.05
C GLN A 120 17.94 -1.35 -12.56
N GLY A 121 17.25 -2.43 -12.19
CA GLY A 121 17.31 -3.00 -10.85
C GLY A 121 16.56 -2.20 -9.78
N PHE A 122 15.58 -1.38 -10.17
CA PHE A 122 14.80 -0.57 -9.23
C PHE A 122 13.69 -1.33 -8.49
N MET A 123 13.43 -2.60 -8.79
CA MET A 123 12.49 -3.39 -8.00
C MET A 123 13.19 -4.05 -6.81
N PRO A 124 12.45 -4.37 -5.73
CA PRO A 124 13.02 -5.07 -4.58
C PRO A 124 13.78 -6.33 -5.02
N GLY A 125 15.02 -6.49 -4.55
CA GLY A 125 15.89 -7.59 -4.96
C GLY A 125 16.69 -7.38 -6.25
N GLY A 126 16.65 -6.18 -6.86
CA GLY A 126 17.58 -5.79 -7.92
C GLY A 126 17.18 -6.21 -9.34
N GLY A 127 15.88 -6.23 -9.66
CA GLY A 127 15.38 -6.58 -10.99
C GLY A 127 14.19 -5.74 -11.44
N ASP A 128 13.28 -6.38 -12.18
CA ASP A 128 12.10 -5.74 -12.80
C ASP A 128 10.78 -6.30 -12.26
N THR A 129 10.82 -7.07 -11.17
CA THR A 129 9.66 -7.74 -10.61
C THR A 129 9.22 -7.13 -9.29
N LEU A 130 7.99 -6.63 -9.26
CA LEU A 130 7.28 -6.26 -8.05
C LEU A 130 6.62 -7.52 -7.47
N TYR A 131 7.21 -8.06 -6.40
CA TYR A 131 6.76 -9.32 -5.80
C TYR A 131 5.49 -9.17 -4.98
N ARG A 132 4.55 -10.10 -5.11
CA ARG A 132 3.38 -10.20 -4.22
C ARG A 132 3.84 -10.62 -2.82
N LEU A 133 3.32 -9.94 -1.80
CA LEU A 133 3.49 -10.32 -0.41
C LEU A 133 2.98 -11.75 -0.18
N ARG A 134 3.88 -12.60 0.29
CA ARG A 134 3.62 -13.98 0.72
C ARG A 134 4.76 -14.44 1.62
N ARG A 135 4.53 -15.49 2.42
CA ARG A 135 5.60 -16.07 3.25
C ARG A 135 6.78 -16.50 2.38
N GLY A 136 7.99 -16.15 2.80
CA GLY A 136 9.22 -16.49 2.08
C GLY A 136 9.55 -15.53 0.92
N VAL A 137 8.82 -14.42 0.74
CA VAL A 137 9.13 -13.42 -0.30
C VAL A 137 10.41 -12.65 0.02
N GLU A 138 10.77 -12.52 1.31
CA GLU A 138 11.96 -11.85 1.80
C GLU A 138 13.26 -12.46 1.24
N ARG A 139 13.23 -13.73 0.80
CA ARG A 139 14.37 -14.39 0.15
C ARG A 139 14.86 -13.67 -1.10
N PHE A 140 13.97 -12.95 -1.80
CA PHE A 140 14.34 -12.19 -2.99
C PHE A 140 15.15 -10.93 -2.63
N LEU A 141 15.21 -10.55 -1.36
CA LEU A 141 16.03 -9.43 -0.87
C LEU A 141 17.38 -9.90 -0.29
N ILE A 142 17.58 -11.20 -0.16
CA ILE A 142 18.80 -11.77 0.44
C ILE A 142 19.89 -11.84 -0.63
N THR A 143 20.97 -11.08 -0.44
CA THR A 143 22.14 -11.09 -1.32
C THR A 143 23.22 -12.08 -0.85
N ASP A 144 23.33 -12.32 0.46
CA ASP A 144 24.23 -13.32 1.05
C ASP A 144 23.44 -14.51 1.59
N ILE A 145 23.39 -15.59 0.82
CA ILE A 145 22.70 -16.84 1.17
C ILE A 145 23.36 -17.58 2.33
N ASN A 146 24.63 -17.27 2.66
CA ASN A 146 25.37 -17.93 3.73
C ASN A 146 25.15 -17.26 5.09
N ASN A 147 24.42 -16.15 5.15
CA ASN A 147 24.07 -15.47 6.40
C ASN A 147 22.74 -16.02 6.96
N PRO A 148 22.75 -16.81 8.05
CA PRO A 148 21.53 -17.40 8.61
C PRO A 148 20.55 -16.36 9.18
N GLY A 149 21.00 -15.12 9.44
CA GLY A 149 20.15 -14.01 9.89
C GLY A 149 19.54 -13.19 8.76
N ALA A 150 19.89 -13.45 7.50
CA ALA A 150 19.50 -12.60 6.38
C ALA A 150 17.98 -12.56 6.15
N SER A 151 17.27 -13.68 6.36
CA SER A 151 15.81 -13.71 6.25
C SER A 151 15.13 -12.80 7.28
N ALA A 152 15.55 -12.85 8.55
CA ALA A 152 14.98 -12.02 9.60
C ALA A 152 15.20 -10.52 9.33
N GLN A 153 16.41 -10.16 8.88
CA GLN A 153 16.76 -8.79 8.49
C GLN A 153 15.96 -8.31 7.28
N ALA A 154 15.74 -9.18 6.29
CA ALA A 154 14.96 -8.86 5.12
C ALA A 154 13.47 -8.66 5.46
N SER A 155 12.88 -9.50 6.32
CA SER A 155 11.49 -9.35 6.73
C SER A 155 11.24 -8.10 7.59
N SER A 156 12.21 -7.66 8.40
CA SER A 156 12.06 -6.49 9.27
C SER A 156 12.06 -5.15 8.51
N VAL A 157 12.32 -5.15 7.20
CA VAL A 157 12.31 -3.91 6.40
C VAL A 157 11.18 -3.85 5.37
N ILE A 158 10.37 -4.91 5.23
CA ILE A 158 9.24 -4.97 4.29
C ILE A 158 7.97 -4.43 4.97
N PRO A 159 7.45 -3.26 4.57
CA PRO A 159 6.17 -2.77 5.06
C PRO A 159 5.02 -3.61 4.48
N VAL A 160 4.10 -4.01 5.33
CA VAL A 160 2.90 -4.78 4.96
C VAL A 160 1.67 -3.88 4.96
N MET A 161 1.51 -3.09 6.03
CA MET A 161 0.36 -2.21 6.23
C MET A 161 0.78 -0.95 6.96
N TRP A 162 0.16 0.18 6.68
CA TRP A 162 0.47 1.44 7.35
C TRP A 162 -0.72 2.39 7.40
N ASP A 163 -0.67 3.39 8.28
CA ASP A 163 -1.73 4.41 8.35
C ASP A 163 -1.86 5.21 7.04
N HIS A 164 -2.95 5.95 6.89
CA HIS A 164 -3.10 6.92 5.83
C HIS A 164 -2.03 8.02 5.93
N VAL A 165 -1.33 8.28 4.82
CA VAL A 165 -0.34 9.34 4.67
C VAL A 165 -0.85 10.34 3.64
N SER A 166 -0.77 11.64 3.97
CA SER A 166 -1.34 12.72 3.17
C SER A 166 -0.40 13.91 3.04
N THR A 167 -0.61 14.73 2.01
CA THR A 167 0.03 16.05 1.84
C THR A 167 -0.51 17.09 2.82
N PHE A 168 -1.64 16.83 3.49
CA PHE A 168 -2.21 17.71 4.51
C PHE A 168 -2.13 17.08 5.90
N ALA A 169 -1.58 17.83 6.86
CA ALA A 169 -1.41 17.38 8.25
C ALA A 169 -2.72 16.92 8.92
N LYS A 170 -3.86 17.55 8.56
CA LYS A 170 -5.18 17.24 9.12
C LYS A 170 -5.73 15.87 8.71
N ASP A 171 -5.23 15.29 7.62
CA ASP A 171 -5.72 14.02 7.07
C ASP A 171 -4.93 12.82 7.61
N PHE A 172 -3.89 13.06 8.43
CA PHE A 172 -3.19 11.97 9.11
C PHE A 172 -4.07 11.40 10.22
N THR A 173 -4.06 10.08 10.33
CA THR A 173 -4.63 9.36 11.47
C THR A 173 -4.01 9.83 12.78
N HIS A 174 -2.70 10.07 12.77
CA HIS A 174 -1.91 10.51 13.92
C HIS A 174 -1.36 11.92 13.70
N VAL A 175 -2.10 12.92 14.18
CA VAL A 175 -1.70 14.34 14.22
C VAL A 175 -0.68 14.53 15.37
N PRO A 176 0.43 15.32 15.23
CA PRO A 176 0.70 16.34 14.21
C PRO A 176 1.28 15.83 12.87
N GLY A 177 1.45 14.51 12.70
CA GLY A 177 1.89 13.90 11.45
C GLY A 177 2.77 12.67 11.69
N GLY A 178 2.51 11.59 10.95
CA GLY A 178 3.20 10.32 11.06
C GLY A 178 2.26 9.14 10.89
N ALA A 179 2.82 7.93 10.82
CA ALA A 179 2.07 6.71 10.62
C ALA A 179 2.71 5.55 11.38
N ASN A 180 1.87 4.71 11.96
CA ASN A 180 2.27 3.35 12.32
C ASN A 180 2.46 2.54 11.03
N VAL A 181 3.52 1.74 11.00
CA VAL A 181 3.87 0.84 9.91
C VAL A 181 4.08 -0.54 10.48
N LEU A 182 3.28 -1.50 10.00
CA LEU A 182 3.43 -2.93 10.27
C LEU A 182 4.39 -3.54 9.26
N TYR A 183 5.40 -4.27 9.76
CA TYR A 183 6.40 -4.96 8.95
C TYR A 183 6.14 -6.46 8.87
N MET A 184 6.78 -7.14 7.91
CA MET A 184 6.53 -8.55 7.60
C MET A 184 6.92 -9.52 8.74
N ASP A 185 7.86 -9.15 9.59
CA ASP A 185 8.22 -9.90 10.80
C ASP A 185 7.21 -9.69 11.97
N GLY A 186 6.21 -8.83 11.79
CA GLY A 186 5.13 -8.57 12.73
C GLY A 186 5.37 -7.40 13.69
N HIS A 187 6.53 -6.73 13.66
CA HIS A 187 6.72 -5.54 14.47
C HIS A 187 6.00 -4.31 13.87
N VAL A 188 5.71 -3.34 14.73
CA VAL A 188 5.16 -2.05 14.34
C VAL A 188 6.11 -0.95 14.76
N GLU A 189 6.41 -0.02 13.84
CA GLU A 189 7.19 1.18 14.10
C GLU A 189 6.37 2.43 13.79
N PHE A 190 6.47 3.44 14.64
CA PHE A 190 5.93 4.75 14.34
C PHE A 190 6.94 5.60 13.57
N LEU A 191 6.61 5.98 12.34
CA LEU A 191 7.40 6.89 11.52
C LEU A 191 6.83 8.30 11.56
N ARG A 192 7.66 9.27 11.94
CA ARG A 192 7.32 10.69 11.88
C ARG A 192 7.35 11.17 10.43
N TYR A 193 6.32 11.92 10.03
CA TYR A 193 6.29 12.54 8.71
C TYR A 193 6.99 13.92 8.73
N PRO A 194 7.81 14.26 7.71
CA PRO A 194 8.26 13.38 6.63
C PRO A 194 9.37 12.42 7.11
N ALA A 195 9.28 11.16 6.72
CA ALA A 195 10.32 10.17 6.91
C ALA A 195 11.24 10.10 5.69
N THR A 196 12.44 9.53 5.87
CA THR A 196 13.41 9.30 4.79
C THR A 196 13.17 8.00 4.02
N ARG A 197 12.20 7.18 4.45
CA ARG A 197 11.89 5.88 3.84
C ARG A 197 10.39 5.67 3.67
N PHE A 198 10.06 4.88 2.66
CA PHE A 198 8.70 4.40 2.40
C PHE A 198 8.13 3.69 3.65
N PRO A 199 6.83 3.81 3.95
CA PRO A 199 5.76 4.48 3.19
C PRO A 199 5.40 5.89 3.70
N VAL A 200 6.28 6.57 4.44
CA VAL A 200 5.96 7.83 5.15
C VAL A 200 6.78 9.00 4.60
N THR A 201 7.14 8.93 3.31
CA THR A 201 7.86 9.99 2.61
C THR A 201 6.88 11.03 2.03
N PRO A 202 7.36 12.22 1.63
CA PRO A 202 6.57 13.15 0.82
C PRO A 202 6.05 12.54 -0.49
N GLU A 203 6.81 11.63 -1.12
CA GLU A 203 6.39 10.95 -2.34
C GLU A 203 5.24 9.96 -2.06
N SER A 204 5.30 9.23 -0.94
CA SER A 204 4.20 8.38 -0.49
C SER A 204 2.93 9.20 -0.24
N ALA A 205 3.05 10.37 0.37
CA ALA A 205 1.93 11.30 0.61
C ALA A 205 1.27 11.79 -0.69
N LYS A 206 2.07 12.07 -1.73
CA LYS A 206 1.57 12.43 -3.06
C LYS A 206 0.89 11.26 -3.79
N THR A 207 1.13 10.03 -3.36
CA THR A 207 0.74 8.82 -4.07
C THR A 207 -0.49 8.15 -3.46
N PHE A 208 -0.44 7.83 -2.17
CA PHE A 208 -1.47 7.02 -1.49
C PHE A 208 -2.72 7.84 -1.10
N GLY A 209 -2.80 9.13 -1.39
CA GLY A 209 -3.97 9.92 -1.04
C GLY A 209 -5.23 9.62 -1.87
N ARG A 210 -5.10 9.25 -3.15
CA ARG A 210 -6.23 9.07 -4.09
C ARG A 210 -6.08 7.97 -5.15
N TYR A 211 -4.88 7.44 -5.37
CA TYR A 211 -4.66 6.40 -6.39
C TYR A 211 -5.18 5.03 -5.91
N ASN A 212 -6.50 4.83 -6.03
CA ASN A 212 -7.19 3.56 -5.79
C ASN A 212 -8.08 3.14 -6.97
N ARG A 213 -8.21 3.97 -8.01
CA ARG A 213 -9.09 3.66 -9.14
C ARG A 213 -8.38 2.63 -10.03
N GLY A 214 -9.03 1.52 -10.37
CA GLY A 214 -8.51 0.55 -11.36
C GLY A 214 -7.74 -0.65 -10.80
N PHE A 215 -7.53 -0.74 -9.49
CA PHE A 215 -7.14 -1.99 -8.84
C PHE A 215 -8.42 -2.61 -8.28
N LYS A 216 -8.75 -3.80 -8.76
CA LYS A 216 -9.83 -4.62 -8.23
C LYS A 216 -9.24 -5.72 -7.37
#